data_AF-A0A8T1AYW3-F1
#
_entry.id   AF-A0A8T1AYW3-F1
#
_cell.length_a   1.000
_cell.length_b   1.000
_cell.length_c   1.000
_cell.angle_alpha   90.00
_cell.angle_beta   90.00
_cell.angle_gamma   90.00
#
_symmetry.space_group_name_H-M   'P 1'
#
loop_
_entity.id
_entity.type
_entity.pdbx_description
1 polymer ?
#
loop_
_entity_poly.entity_id
_entity_poly.type
_entity_poly.pdbx_seq_one_letter_code
_entity_poly.pdbx_strand_id
1 'polypeptide(L)'
;MGNPDIKTFRTKYGKEIMLAPDKIVISAGGMYITVSDENGIEIVSDQNVSITAGQDVVMSGHTIRIAGEKIELTGKGNTITLEEELKMHGAEIKMN
;
A
#
# COMPACT_ATOMS: atom_id res chain seq x y z
N MET A 1 1.12 -17.70 31.30
CA MET A 1 2.17 -17.97 30.31
C MET A 1 1.62 -17.62 28.93
N GLY A 2 2.41 -17.04 28.03
CA GLY A 2 1.94 -16.68 26.69
C GLY A 2 1.66 -17.92 25.84
N ASN A 3 0.86 -17.77 24.77
CA ASN A 3 0.65 -18.83 23.79
C ASN A 3 1.98 -19.12 23.08
N PRO A 4 2.54 -20.35 23.18
CA PRO A 4 3.81 -20.70 22.55
C PRO A 4 3.76 -20.65 21.02
N ASP A 5 2.58 -20.74 20.41
CA ASP A 5 2.40 -20.71 18.95
C ASP A 5 2.54 -19.29 18.38
N ILE A 6 2.56 -18.27 19.25
CA ILE A 6 2.69 -16.87 18.85
C ILE A 6 4.05 -16.35 19.30
N LYS A 7 4.85 -15.86 18.34
CA LYS A 7 6.12 -15.17 18.63
C LYS A 7 5.92 -13.68 18.45
N THR A 8 6.27 -12.91 19.48
CA THR A 8 6.11 -11.45 19.46
C THR A 8 7.41 -10.77 19.87
N PHE A 9 7.89 -9.85 19.03
CA PHE A 9 8.99 -8.95 19.33
C PHE A 9 8.43 -7.56 19.51
N ARG A 10 8.44 -7.05 20.76
CA ARG A 10 7.79 -5.78 21.10
C ARG A 10 8.72 -4.85 21.85
N THR A 11 8.65 -3.56 21.50
CA THR A 11 9.32 -2.49 22.26
C THR A 11 8.38 -1.92 23.33
N LYS A 12 8.92 -1.31 24.39
CA LYS A 12 8.12 -0.58 25.40
C LYS A 12 7.31 0.60 24.82
N TYR A 13 7.61 1.01 23.59
CA TYR A 13 6.96 2.09 22.87
C TYR A 13 5.84 1.61 21.93
N GLY A 14 5.47 0.33 22.00
CA GLY A 14 4.31 -0.21 21.29
C GLY A 14 4.57 -0.67 19.84
N LYS A 15 5.79 -0.56 19.31
CA LYS A 15 6.15 -1.21 18.03
C LYS A 15 6.26 -2.71 18.20
N GLU A 16 5.70 -3.48 17.28
CA GLU A 16 5.56 -4.92 17.38
C GLU A 16 5.79 -5.64 16.04
N ILE A 17 6.42 -6.80 16.10
CA ILE A 17 6.41 -7.82 15.04
C ILE A 17 5.82 -9.08 15.67
N MET A 18 4.77 -9.64 15.06
CA MET A 18 4.08 -10.85 15.51
C MET A 18 4.10 -11.91 14.41
N LEU A 19 4.46 -13.14 14.78
CA LEU A 19 4.35 -14.34 13.97
C LEU A 19 3.32 -15.24 14.65
N ALA A 20 2.18 -15.43 14.02
CA ALA A 20 1.11 -16.33 14.44
C ALA A 20 0.93 -17.45 13.41
N PRO A 21 0.23 -18.55 13.73
CA PRO A 21 0.04 -19.67 12.80
C PRO A 21 -0.58 -19.28 11.45
N ASP A 22 -1.46 -18.27 11.45
CA ASP A 22 -2.28 -17.83 10.32
C ASP A 22 -1.81 -16.51 9.69
N LYS A 23 -0.85 -15.80 10.31
CA LYS A 23 -0.43 -14.47 9.87
C LYS A 23 0.90 -13.98 10.42
N ILE A 24 1.47 -13.04 9.69
CA ILE A 24 2.58 -12.18 10.10
C ILE A 24 2.05 -10.75 10.21
N VAL A 25 2.34 -10.05 11.30
CA VAL A 25 1.95 -8.65 11.52
C VAL A 25 3.16 -7.82 11.92
N ILE A 26 3.35 -6.67 11.26
CA ILE A 26 4.27 -5.62 11.68
C ILE A 26 3.42 -4.40 12.00
N SER A 27 3.46 -3.90 13.24
CA SER A 27 2.57 -2.81 13.67
C SER A 27 3.27 -1.74 14.51
N ALA A 28 2.75 -0.53 14.43
CA ALA A 28 3.17 0.60 15.25
C ALA A 28 2.04 1.63 15.36
N GLY A 29 1.52 1.83 16.57
CA GLY A 29 0.34 2.70 16.76
C GLY A 29 -0.88 2.13 16.04
N GLY A 30 -1.57 2.95 15.25
CA GLY A 30 -2.73 2.54 14.42
C GLY A 30 -2.37 1.93 13.06
N MET A 31 -1.09 1.86 12.71
CA MET A 31 -0.63 1.39 11.39
C MET A 31 -0.15 -0.06 11.46
N TYR A 32 -0.34 -0.80 10.36
CA TYR A 32 0.15 -2.17 10.26
C TYR A 32 0.40 -2.63 8.82
N ILE A 33 1.25 -3.66 8.72
CA ILE A 33 1.40 -4.51 7.55
C ILE A 33 1.08 -5.93 8.00
N THR A 34 0.15 -6.58 7.30
CA THR A 34 -0.26 -7.97 7.58
C THR A 34 -0.08 -8.83 6.35
N VAL A 35 0.42 -10.05 6.55
CA VAL A 35 0.36 -11.15 5.56
C VAL A 35 -0.39 -12.29 6.23
N SER A 36 -1.50 -12.74 5.65
CA SER A 36 -2.40 -13.73 6.24
C SER A 36 -2.94 -14.71 5.21
N ASP A 37 -3.31 -15.91 5.68
CA ASP A 37 -3.88 -16.96 4.83
C ASP A 37 -5.29 -16.61 4.32
N GLU A 38 -6.05 -15.85 5.10
CA GLU A 38 -7.46 -15.50 4.79
C GLU A 38 -7.57 -14.30 3.85
N ASN A 39 -6.87 -13.20 4.16
CA ASN A 39 -7.06 -11.91 3.48
C ASN A 39 -5.88 -11.54 2.56
N GLY A 40 -4.82 -12.34 2.51
CA GLY A 40 -3.62 -12.04 1.75
C GLY A 40 -2.79 -10.94 2.43
N ILE A 41 -2.42 -9.89 1.67
CA ILE A 41 -1.53 -8.82 2.13
C ILE A 41 -2.30 -7.51 2.31
N GLU A 42 -2.15 -6.90 3.48
CA GLU A 42 -2.74 -5.60 3.82
C GLU A 42 -1.65 -4.63 4.29
N ILE A 43 -1.70 -3.39 3.81
CA ILE A 43 -0.85 -2.28 4.25
C ILE A 43 -1.78 -1.12 4.60
N VAL A 44 -1.87 -0.78 5.89
CA VAL A 44 -2.80 0.24 6.38
C VAL A 44 -2.04 1.28 7.20
N SER A 45 -2.28 2.55 6.86
CA SER A 45 -1.69 3.69 7.55
C SER A 45 -2.69 4.85 7.64
N ASP A 46 -2.68 5.54 8.77
CA ASP A 46 -3.32 6.85 8.97
C ASP A 46 -2.40 8.02 8.58
N GLN A 47 -1.23 7.70 8.01
CA GLN A 47 -0.23 8.61 7.47
C GLN A 47 0.10 8.20 6.02
N ASN A 48 1.12 8.81 5.42
CA ASN A 48 1.52 8.53 4.06
C ASN A 48 2.12 7.11 3.89
N VAL A 49 1.67 6.40 2.85
CA VAL A 49 2.35 5.21 2.31
C VAL A 49 3.13 5.61 1.06
N SER A 50 4.43 5.34 1.02
CA SER A 50 5.28 5.61 -0.15
C SER A 50 5.89 4.31 -0.67
N ILE A 51 5.81 4.10 -1.98
CA ILE A 51 6.43 2.98 -2.68
C ILE A 51 7.38 3.59 -3.70
N THR A 52 8.67 3.28 -3.60
CA THR A 52 9.71 3.84 -4.46
C THR A 52 10.73 2.75 -4.79
N ALA A 53 11.12 2.66 -6.06
CA ALA A 53 12.14 1.75 -6.54
C ALA A 53 13.17 2.52 -7.38
N GLY A 54 14.42 2.06 -7.37
CA GLY A 54 15.46 2.60 -8.25
C GLY A 54 15.33 2.14 -9.71
N GLN A 55 14.46 1.16 -9.97
CA GLN A 55 14.10 0.66 -11.29
C GLN A 55 12.57 0.59 -11.38
N ASP A 56 12.01 -0.53 -11.85
CA ASP A 56 10.59 -0.66 -12.10
C ASP A 56 9.78 -1.05 -10.85
N VAL A 57 8.56 -0.52 -10.75
CA VAL A 57 7.50 -1.05 -9.90
C VAL A 57 6.47 -1.72 -10.81
N VAL A 58 6.28 -3.03 -10.66
CA VAL A 58 5.33 -3.80 -11.46
C VAL A 58 4.12 -4.19 -10.60
N MET A 59 2.93 -3.81 -11.05
CA MET A 59 1.66 -4.16 -10.43
C MET A 59 0.77 -4.88 -11.44
N SER A 60 0.32 -6.08 -11.11
CA SER A 60 -0.51 -6.90 -12.00
C SER A 60 -1.51 -7.72 -11.20
N GLY A 61 -2.71 -7.91 -11.76
CA GLY A 61 -3.73 -8.78 -11.20
C GLY A 61 -4.94 -8.83 -12.13
N HIS A 62 -5.90 -9.72 -11.86
CA HIS A 62 -7.16 -9.77 -12.61
C HIS A 62 -7.91 -8.43 -12.58
N THR A 63 -7.77 -7.67 -11.49
CA THR A 63 -8.28 -6.30 -11.39
C THR A 63 -7.36 -5.49 -10.48
N ILE A 64 -7.02 -4.27 -10.93
CA ILE A 64 -6.36 -3.25 -10.11
C ILE A 64 -7.40 -2.17 -9.81
N ARG A 65 -7.69 -1.93 -8.54
CA ARG A 65 -8.60 -0.88 -8.09
C ARG A 65 -7.81 0.22 -7.41
N ILE A 66 -7.97 1.45 -7.88
CA ILE A 66 -7.39 2.66 -7.30
C ILE A 66 -8.54 3.63 -7.07
N ALA A 67 -8.66 4.12 -5.84
CA ALA A 67 -9.71 5.05 -5.45
C ALA A 67 -9.13 6.06 -4.46
N GLY A 68 -9.62 7.29 -4.54
CA GLY A 68 -9.23 8.41 -3.71
C GLY A 68 -9.96 9.66 -4.15
N GLU A 69 -9.83 10.73 -3.37
CA GLU A 69 -10.36 12.05 -3.75
C GLU A 69 -9.66 12.62 -4.98
N LYS A 70 -8.35 12.31 -5.11
CA LYS A 70 -7.50 12.67 -6.25
C LYS A 70 -6.62 11.50 -6.66
N ILE A 71 -6.54 11.22 -7.95
CA ILE A 71 -5.56 10.31 -8.56
C ILE A 71 -4.74 11.08 -9.59
N GLU A 72 -3.42 11.05 -9.48
CA GLU A 72 -2.49 11.70 -10.42
C GLU A 72 -1.49 10.69 -10.98
N LEU A 73 -1.40 10.64 -12.30
CA LEU A 73 -0.39 9.87 -13.04
C LEU A 73 0.51 10.88 -13.77
N THR A 74 1.81 10.87 -13.48
CA THR A 74 2.76 11.82 -14.08
C THR A 74 3.94 11.06 -14.71
N GLY A 75 4.39 11.53 -15.87
CA GLY A 75 5.49 10.87 -16.58
C GLY A 75 6.06 11.71 -17.71
N LYS A 76 7.37 12.03 -17.62
CA LYS A 76 8.12 12.82 -18.62
C LYS A 76 7.39 14.11 -19.05
N GLY A 77 6.76 14.80 -18.10
CA GLY A 77 6.01 16.06 -18.33
C GLY A 77 4.55 15.89 -18.74
N ASN A 78 4.08 14.67 -18.99
CA ASN A 78 2.66 14.40 -19.21
C ASN A 78 1.96 14.12 -17.88
N THR A 79 0.69 14.50 -17.77
CA THR A 79 -0.14 14.26 -16.58
C THR A 79 -1.54 13.79 -16.94
N ILE A 80 -2.08 12.89 -16.13
CA ILE A 80 -3.50 12.52 -16.09
C ILE A 80 -3.96 12.70 -14.64
N THR A 81 -5.04 13.46 -14.43
CA THR A 81 -5.59 13.76 -13.10
C THR A 81 -7.07 13.41 -13.06
N LEU A 82 -7.49 12.61 -12.08
CA LEU A 82 -8.88 12.32 -11.77
C LEU A 82 -9.23 12.93 -10.40
N GLU A 83 -10.14 13.91 -10.40
CA GLU A 83 -10.75 14.52 -9.20
C GLU A 83 -12.27 14.70 -9.47
N GLU A 84 -12.77 15.95 -9.47
CA GLU A 84 -14.12 16.32 -9.90
C GLU A 84 -14.37 16.01 -11.39
N GLU A 85 -13.32 16.09 -12.19
CA GLU A 85 -13.31 15.75 -13.61
C GLU A 85 -12.01 15.03 -14.00
N LEU A 86 -11.99 14.41 -15.18
CA LEU A 86 -10.80 13.81 -15.77
C LEU A 86 -10.05 14.87 -16.61
N LYS A 87 -8.80 15.18 -16.23
CA LYS A 87 -7.91 16.11 -16.94
C LYS A 87 -6.70 15.37 -17.52
N MET A 88 -6.32 15.72 -18.74
CA MET A 88 -5.14 15.18 -19.44
C MET A 88 -4.30 16.34 -19.99
N HIS A 89 -3.00 16.35 -19.71
CA HIS A 89 -2.06 17.35 -20.22
C HIS A 89 -0.80 16.69 -20.77
N GLY A 90 -0.36 17.15 -21.94
CA GLY A 90 0.83 16.64 -22.61
C GLY A 90 1.08 17.36 -23.94
N ALA A 91 2.27 17.17 -24.51
CA ALA A 91 2.64 17.78 -25.80
C ALA A 91 1.79 17.25 -26.96
N GLU A 92 1.37 15.97 -26.88
CA GLU A 92 0.48 15.32 -27.85
C GLU A 92 -0.45 14.37 -27.09
N ILE A 93 -1.76 14.45 -27.35
CA ILE A 93 -2.78 13.55 -26.80
C ILE A 93 -3.52 12.91 -27.97
N LYS A 94 -3.46 11.58 -28.08
CA LYS A 94 -4.18 10.81 -29.11
C LYS A 94 -5.42 10.17 -28.49
N MET A 95 -6.57 10.44 -29.07
CA MET A 95 -7.85 9.80 -28.75
C MET A 95 -8.33 9.09 -30.01
N ASN A 96 -8.35 7.76 -30.02
CA ASN A 96 -8.72 6.93 -31.16
C ASN A 96 -9.86 5.97 -30.81
#